data_AF-A0A849IQ16-F1
#
_entry.id   AF-A0A849IQ16-F1
#
_cell.length_a   1.000
_cell.length_b   1.000
_cell.length_c   1.000
_cell.angle_alpha   90.00
_cell.angle_beta   90.00
_cell.angle_gamma   90.00
#
_symmetry.space_group_name_H-M   'P 1'
#
loop_
_entity.id
_entity.type
_entity.pdbx_description
1 polymer ?
#
loop_
_entity_poly.entity_id
_entity_poly.type
_entity_poly.pdbx_seq_one_letter_code
_entity_poly.pdbx_strand_id
1 'polypeptide(L)'
;MTRQRGQSLVEFALVLPLLLFLLAGGTDLARAYFVGIQVADGARQAALYASENGATYTYAQLKEIAKNNASGGGILGCPAASVSVTAGSSTGSSTLYDQPVTVVCELPMLTPLIPSPVAIRATAKVLIVPGS
;
A
#
# COMPACT_ATOMS: atom_id res chain seq x y z
N MET A 1 24.60 14.16 49.38
CA MET A 1 24.83 14.20 47.92
C MET A 1 23.73 13.41 47.18
N THR A 2 22.49 13.90 47.15
CA THR A 2 21.33 13.18 46.55
C THR A 2 20.71 13.92 45.36
N ARG A 3 21.29 15.06 44.95
CA ARG A 3 20.70 15.97 43.94
C ARG A 3 21.00 15.58 42.49
N GLN A 4 22.12 14.89 42.22
CA GLN A 4 22.53 14.54 40.86
C GLN A 4 21.63 13.49 40.19
N ARG A 5 21.11 12.50 40.93
CA ARG A 5 20.26 11.44 40.34
C ARG A 5 18.88 11.92 39.90
N GLY A 6 18.31 12.90 40.61
CA GLY A 6 17.02 13.49 40.25
C GLY A 6 17.10 14.40 39.02
N GLN A 7 18.22 15.09 38.84
CA GLN A 7 18.44 16.00 37.71
C GLN A 7 18.47 15.25 36.36
N SER A 8 19.20 14.14 36.27
CA SER A 8 19.29 13.36 35.02
C SER A 8 17.94 12.75 34.59
N LEU A 9 17.09 12.37 35.55
CA LEU A 9 15.73 11.89 35.26
C LEU A 9 14.84 13.01 34.70
N VAL A 10 14.99 14.23 35.21
CA VAL A 10 14.24 15.40 34.72
C VAL A 10 14.72 15.81 33.32
N GLU A 11 16.02 15.79 33.07
CA GLU A 11 16.57 16.06 31.73
C GLU A 11 16.07 15.05 30.69
N PHE A 12 16.01 13.75 31.04
CA PHE A 12 15.43 12.74 30.16
C PHE A 12 13.92 12.94 29.96
N ALA A 13 13.17 13.25 31.02
CA ALA A 13 11.74 13.50 30.94
C ALA A 13 11.38 14.71 30.05
N LEU A 14 12.30 15.67 29.88
CA LEU A 14 12.12 16.81 28.97
C LEU A 14 12.38 16.45 27.51
N VAL A 15 13.27 15.50 27.22
CA VAL A 15 13.57 15.03 25.85
C VAL A 15 12.59 13.95 25.40
N LEU A 16 12.04 13.18 26.34
CA LEU A 16 11.10 12.08 26.08
C LEU A 16 9.92 12.48 25.16
N PRO A 17 9.21 13.61 25.35
CA PRO A 17 8.09 13.99 24.48
C PRO A 17 8.51 14.20 23.03
N LEU A 18 9.69 14.81 22.81
CA LEU A 18 10.26 14.99 21.48
C LEU A 18 10.59 13.63 20.84
N LEU A 19 11.17 12.71 21.62
CA LEU A 19 11.52 11.38 21.15
C LEU A 19 10.27 10.56 20.81
N LEU A 20 9.22 10.63 21.63
CA LEU A 20 7.94 9.99 21.34
C LEU A 20 7.26 10.58 20.10
N PHE A 21 7.33 11.90 19.90
CA PHE A 21 6.80 12.55 18.71
C PHE A 21 7.52 12.08 17.43
N LEU A 22 8.85 11.98 17.47
CA LEU A 22 9.65 11.46 16.34
C LEU A 22 9.35 10.00 16.05
N LEU A 23 9.22 9.16 17.08
CA LEU A 23 8.85 7.74 16.91
C LEU A 23 7.44 7.57 16.35
N ALA A 24 6.48 8.36 16.84
CA ALA A 24 5.11 8.38 16.36
C ALA A 24 5.04 8.73 14.87
N GLY A 25 5.62 9.86 14.46
CA GLY A 25 5.67 10.27 13.06
C GLY A 25 6.44 9.30 12.17
N GLY A 26 7.58 8.79 12.65
CA GLY A 26 8.40 7.82 11.92
C GLY A 26 7.68 6.49 11.67
N THR A 27 6.85 6.04 12.61
CA THR A 27 6.10 4.78 12.49
C THR A 27 5.06 4.84 11.37
N ASP A 28 4.26 5.92 11.31
CA ASP A 28 3.27 6.08 10.24
C ASP A 28 3.92 6.28 8.87
N LEU A 29 5.05 7.00 8.80
CA LEU A 29 5.81 7.15 7.56
C LEU A 29 6.38 5.81 7.05
N ALA A 30 6.97 5.01 7.95
CA ALA A 30 7.50 3.69 7.60
C ALA A 30 6.40 2.77 7.07
N ARG A 31 5.22 2.78 7.72
CA ARG A 31 4.05 2.00 7.26
C ARG A 31 3.54 2.48 5.90
N ALA A 32 3.40 3.78 5.70
CA ALA A 32 2.96 4.33 4.42
C ALA A 32 3.90 3.93 3.28
N TYR A 33 5.22 3.97 3.50
CA TYR A 33 6.21 3.52 2.53
C TYR A 33 6.09 2.01 2.24
N PHE A 34 6.02 1.19 3.29
CA PHE A 34 5.87 -0.27 3.15
C PHE A 34 4.58 -0.67 2.41
N VAL A 35 3.47 0.01 2.68
CA VAL A 35 2.21 -0.19 1.96
C VAL A 35 2.31 0.30 0.51
N GLY A 36 3.04 1.39 0.25
CA GLY A 36 3.35 1.83 -1.12
C GLY A 36 3.99 0.73 -1.96
N ILE A 37 4.95 -0.02 -1.39
CA ILE A 37 5.59 -1.15 -2.07
C ILE A 37 4.56 -2.25 -2.37
N GLN A 38 3.74 -2.64 -1.39
CA GLN A 38 2.72 -3.68 -1.58
C GLN A 38 1.69 -3.29 -2.65
N VAL A 39 1.17 -2.07 -2.59
CA VAL A 39 0.18 -1.57 -3.57
C VAL A 39 0.79 -1.54 -4.99
N ALA A 40 2.05 -1.15 -5.12
CA ALA A 40 2.77 -1.19 -6.39
C ALA A 40 2.98 -2.63 -6.89
N ASP A 41 3.33 -3.56 -6.00
CA ASP A 41 3.49 -4.97 -6.34
C ASP A 41 2.16 -5.60 -6.77
N GLY A 42 1.06 -5.32 -6.08
CA GLY A 42 -0.27 -5.78 -6.47
C GLY A 42 -0.71 -5.27 -7.84
N ALA A 43 -0.45 -3.99 -8.16
CA ALA A 43 -0.72 -3.45 -9.49
C ALA A 43 0.14 -4.15 -10.55
N ARG A 44 1.44 -4.35 -10.26
CA ARG A 44 2.38 -5.01 -11.16
C ARG A 44 2.01 -6.46 -11.44
N GLN A 45 1.74 -7.25 -10.40
CA GLN A 45 1.38 -8.67 -10.57
C GLN A 45 0.07 -8.85 -11.32
N ALA A 46 -0.92 -7.99 -11.09
CA ALA A 46 -2.14 -8.02 -11.87
C ALA A 46 -1.91 -7.64 -13.34
N ALA A 47 -1.08 -6.62 -13.61
CA ALA A 47 -0.70 -6.28 -14.99
C ALA A 47 0.08 -7.42 -15.69
N LEU A 48 0.98 -8.09 -14.97
CA LEU A 48 1.70 -9.26 -15.48
C LEU A 48 0.73 -10.40 -15.81
N TYR A 49 -0.19 -10.72 -14.89
CA TYR A 49 -1.21 -11.73 -15.13
C TYR A 49 -2.07 -11.41 -16.35
N ALA A 50 -2.49 -10.14 -16.52
CA ALA A 50 -3.20 -9.70 -17.72
C ALA A 50 -2.37 -9.90 -18.99
N SER A 51 -1.06 -9.64 -18.95
CA SER A 51 -0.17 -9.84 -20.11
C SER A 51 0.02 -11.31 -20.48
N GLU A 52 0.16 -12.19 -19.49
CA GLU A 52 0.38 -13.63 -19.68
C GLU A 52 -0.87 -14.34 -20.20
N ASN A 53 -2.05 -13.89 -19.79
CA ASN A 53 -3.33 -14.50 -20.16
C ASN A 53 -4.00 -13.83 -21.36
N GLY A 54 -3.34 -12.83 -21.97
CA GLY A 54 -3.86 -12.11 -23.13
C GLY A 54 -5.28 -11.58 -22.91
N ALA A 55 -6.17 -11.81 -23.87
CA ALA A 55 -7.58 -11.39 -23.77
C ALA A 55 -8.49 -12.40 -23.06
N THR A 56 -7.94 -13.23 -22.15
CA THR A 56 -8.64 -14.37 -21.51
C THR A 56 -8.62 -14.28 -19.98
N TYR A 57 -8.60 -13.07 -19.42
CA TYR A 57 -8.75 -12.85 -17.98
C TYR A 57 -10.07 -12.14 -17.63
N THR A 58 -10.56 -12.39 -16.43
CA THR A 58 -11.71 -11.69 -15.87
C THR A 58 -11.27 -10.62 -14.88
N TYR A 59 -12.11 -9.60 -14.68
CA TYR A 59 -11.88 -8.60 -13.64
C TYR A 59 -11.79 -9.23 -12.24
N ALA A 60 -12.55 -10.30 -11.98
CA ALA A 60 -12.51 -11.00 -10.69
C ALA A 60 -11.12 -11.59 -10.39
N GLN A 61 -10.47 -12.21 -11.38
CA GLN A 61 -9.12 -12.76 -11.25
C GLN A 61 -8.08 -11.65 -11.01
N LEU A 62 -8.12 -10.57 -11.80
CA LEU A 62 -7.21 -9.44 -11.60
C LEU A 62 -7.37 -8.77 -10.24
N LYS A 63 -8.62 -8.59 -9.82
CA LYS A 63 -8.95 -8.02 -8.51
C LYS A 63 -8.38 -8.88 -7.39
N GLU A 64 -8.52 -10.19 -7.49
CA GLU A 64 -8.02 -11.13 -6.47
C GLU A 64 -6.50 -11.10 -6.39
N ILE A 65 -5.80 -11.18 -7.53
CA ILE A 65 -4.33 -11.12 -7.59
C ILE A 65 -3.82 -9.78 -7.07
N ALA A 66 -4.39 -8.67 -7.52
CA ALA A 66 -4.02 -7.34 -7.05
C ALA A 66 -4.24 -7.19 -5.54
N LYS A 67 -5.38 -7.67 -5.02
CA LYS A 67 -5.68 -7.60 -3.59
C LYS A 67 -4.73 -8.42 -2.74
N ASN A 68 -4.47 -9.66 -3.13
CA ASN A 68 -3.63 -10.58 -2.35
C ASN A 68 -2.20 -10.06 -2.21
N ASN A 69 -1.68 -9.37 -3.23
CA ASN A 69 -0.33 -8.81 -3.21
C ASN A 69 -0.25 -7.36 -2.67
N ALA A 70 -1.36 -6.60 -2.75
CA ALA A 70 -1.43 -5.25 -2.18
C ALA A 70 -1.83 -5.21 -0.71
N SER A 71 -2.43 -6.28 -0.19
CA SER A 71 -2.80 -6.40 1.21
C SER A 71 -1.66 -6.98 2.05
N GLY A 72 -1.50 -6.47 3.27
CA GLY A 72 -0.52 -6.96 4.23
C GLY A 72 -1.19 -7.36 5.54
N GLY A 73 -0.60 -8.32 6.24
CA GLY A 73 -1.12 -8.80 7.52
C GLY A 73 -0.94 -7.81 8.67
N GLY A 74 -1.93 -7.78 9.57
CA GLY A 74 -1.84 -7.09 10.85
C GLY A 74 -1.81 -5.56 10.75
N ILE A 75 -1.28 -4.92 11.80
CA ILE A 75 -1.32 -3.46 11.96
C ILE A 75 -0.36 -2.71 11.01
N LEU A 76 0.65 -3.40 10.48
CA LEU A 76 1.71 -2.80 9.67
C LEU A 76 1.34 -2.70 8.18
N GLY A 77 0.51 -3.61 7.69
CA GLY A 77 0.11 -3.70 6.29
C GLY A 77 -1.19 -2.96 5.96
N CYS A 78 -1.54 -2.97 4.67
CA CYS A 78 -2.84 -2.52 4.23
C CYS A 78 -3.90 -3.59 4.53
N PRO A 79 -4.96 -3.30 5.29
CA PRO A 79 -6.00 -4.28 5.52
C PRO A 79 -6.71 -4.62 4.21
N ALA A 80 -6.93 -5.91 3.93
CA ALA A 80 -7.51 -6.38 2.66
C ALA A 80 -8.89 -5.74 2.34
N ALA A 81 -9.66 -5.38 3.37
CA ALA A 81 -10.94 -4.69 3.24
C ALA A 81 -10.79 -3.25 2.69
N SER A 82 -9.65 -2.60 2.94
CA SER A 82 -9.34 -1.22 2.48
C SER A 82 -8.67 -1.18 1.11
N VAL A 83 -8.41 -2.34 0.49
CA VAL A 83 -7.85 -2.41 -0.86
C VAL A 83 -8.98 -2.41 -1.88
N SER A 84 -8.95 -1.43 -2.78
CA SER A 84 -9.81 -1.34 -3.96
C SER A 84 -8.98 -1.43 -5.23
N VAL A 85 -9.54 -2.10 -6.25
CA VAL A 85 -8.87 -2.36 -7.53
C VAL A 85 -9.81 -1.93 -8.64
N THR A 86 -9.31 -1.08 -9.52
CA THR A 86 -9.98 -0.63 -10.73
C THR A 86 -9.18 -1.12 -11.93
N ALA A 87 -9.82 -1.94 -12.75
CA ALA A 87 -9.25 -2.55 -13.93
C ALA A 87 -10.39 -2.79 -14.93
N GLY A 88 -10.07 -2.77 -16.22
CA GLY A 88 -10.96 -3.34 -17.24
C GLY A 88 -10.96 -4.87 -17.20
N SER A 89 -11.84 -5.47 -17.99
CA SER A 89 -11.85 -6.90 -18.29
C SER A 89 -11.80 -7.08 -19.80
N SER A 90 -10.98 -8.01 -20.28
CA SER A 90 -11.01 -8.43 -21.68
C SER A 90 -11.46 -9.88 -21.75
N THR A 91 -12.68 -10.09 -22.24
CA THR A 91 -13.14 -11.43 -22.63
C THR A 91 -13.20 -11.46 -24.15
N GLY A 92 -12.15 -11.97 -24.81
CA GLY A 92 -12.16 -12.23 -26.25
C GLY A 92 -11.92 -11.01 -27.16
N SER A 93 -11.27 -9.94 -26.69
CA SER A 93 -10.87 -8.83 -27.56
C SER A 93 -9.56 -9.12 -28.27
N SER A 94 -9.60 -9.21 -29.60
CA SER A 94 -8.43 -9.38 -30.49
C SER A 94 -7.74 -8.06 -30.87
N THR A 95 -7.85 -7.02 -30.02
CA THR A 95 -7.21 -5.71 -30.27
C THR A 95 -6.16 -5.40 -29.22
N LEU A 96 -5.08 -4.71 -29.65
CA LEU A 96 -4.11 -4.13 -28.73
C LEU A 96 -4.84 -3.18 -27.77
N TYR A 97 -4.78 -3.47 -26.47
CA TYR A 97 -5.48 -2.69 -25.46
C TYR A 97 -4.52 -2.26 -24.36
N ASP A 98 -4.42 -0.94 -24.12
CA ASP A 98 -3.76 -0.36 -22.93
C ASP A 98 -4.77 -0.36 -21.80
N GLN A 99 -4.60 -1.27 -20.84
CA GLN A 99 -5.46 -1.31 -19.66
C GLN A 99 -4.69 -0.84 -18.41
N PRO A 100 -5.06 0.30 -17.80
CA PRO A 100 -4.52 0.66 -16.51
C PRO A 100 -5.16 -0.22 -15.42
N VAL A 101 -4.33 -0.92 -14.66
CA VAL A 101 -4.71 -1.56 -13.40
C VAL A 101 -4.32 -0.62 -12.28
N THR A 102 -5.32 -0.03 -11.62
CA THR A 102 -5.13 0.87 -10.49
C THR A 102 -5.50 0.18 -9.20
N VAL A 103 -4.57 0.18 -8.24
CA VAL A 103 -4.77 -0.36 -6.90
C VAL A 103 -4.67 0.79 -5.91
N VAL A 104 -5.64 0.85 -5.01
CA VAL A 104 -5.73 1.86 -3.96
C VAL A 104 -5.88 1.19 -2.62
N CYS A 105 -5.05 1.59 -1.66
CA CYS A 105 -5.18 1.22 -0.25
C CYS A 105 -5.55 2.46 0.57
N GLU A 106 -6.60 2.36 1.39
CA GLU A 106 -6.90 3.36 2.42
C GLU A 106 -6.24 2.95 3.74
N LEU A 107 -5.06 3.50 4.01
CA LEU A 107 -4.27 3.13 5.17
C LEU A 107 -4.71 3.93 6.40
N PRO A 108 -5.21 3.28 7.48
CA PRO A 108 -5.45 3.94 8.75
C PRO A 108 -4.12 4.29 9.44
N MET A 109 -3.96 5.57 9.81
CA MET A 109 -2.80 6.04 10.59
C MET A 109 -2.93 5.59 12.05
N LEU A 110 -1.80 5.25 12.66
CA LEU A 110 -1.73 4.85 14.08
C LEU A 110 -1.69 6.06 15.00
N THR A 111 -1.10 7.15 14.53
CA THR A 111 -0.90 8.35 15.32
C THR A 111 -1.80 9.48 14.82
N PRO A 112 -2.25 10.38 15.70
CA PRO A 112 -3.15 11.47 15.33
C PRO A 112 -2.42 12.62 14.59
N LEU A 113 -1.13 12.47 14.28
CA LEU A 113 -0.33 13.52 13.61
C LEU A 113 -0.78 13.76 12.17
N ILE A 114 -1.27 12.72 11.49
CA ILE A 114 -1.65 12.75 10.07
C ILE A 114 -3.15 12.41 9.97
N PRO A 115 -3.94 13.16 9.16
CA PRO A 115 -5.33 12.81 8.89
C PRO A 115 -5.47 11.36 8.39
N SER A 116 -6.44 10.64 8.94
CA SER A 116 -6.69 9.22 8.65
C SER A 116 -8.10 9.04 8.05
N PRO A 117 -8.28 8.20 7.01
CA PRO A 117 -7.28 7.37 6.35
C PRO A 117 -6.47 8.12 5.27
N VAL A 118 -5.28 7.62 4.93
CA VAL A 118 -4.45 8.10 3.82
C VAL A 118 -4.55 7.14 2.64
N ALA A 119 -4.93 7.65 1.47
CA ALA A 119 -5.03 6.85 0.25
C ALA A 119 -3.68 6.71 -0.46
N ILE A 120 -3.16 5.49 -0.54
CA ILE A 120 -1.95 5.14 -1.30
C ILE A 120 -2.38 4.48 -2.60
N ARG A 121 -1.86 4.97 -3.73
CA ARG A 121 -2.29 4.56 -5.07
C ARG A 121 -1.09 4.11 -5.89
N ALA A 122 -1.26 3.01 -6.63
CA ALA A 122 -0.34 2.63 -7.70
C ALA A 122 -1.13 2.22 -8.93
N THR A 123 -0.61 2.57 -10.10
CA THR A 123 -1.19 2.20 -11.38
C THR A 123 -0.12 1.53 -12.23
N ALA A 124 -0.44 0.34 -12.75
CA ALA A 124 0.36 -0.35 -13.74
C ALA A 124 -0.40 -0.36 -15.07
N LYS A 125 0.31 -0.14 -16.17
CA LYS A 125 -0.25 -0.23 -17.52
C LYS A 125 0.21 -1.53 -18.16
N VAL A 126 -0.71 -2.22 -18.83
CA VAL A 126 -0.41 -3.42 -19.60
C VAL A 126 -0.82 -3.22 -21.05
N LEU A 127 0.09 -3.56 -21.97
CA LEU A 127 -0.22 -3.67 -23.38
C LEU A 127 -0.49 -5.16 -23.68
N ILE A 128 -1.73 -5.47 -24.03
CA ILE A 128 -2.12 -6.84 -24.39
C ILE A 128 -1.99 -6.99 -25.90
N VAL A 129 -1.08 -7.83 -26.36
CA VAL A 129 -0.99 -8.19 -27.79
C VAL A 129 -2.04 -9.25 -28.09
N PRO A 130 -2.98 -8.99 -29.02
CA PRO A 130 -3.93 -10.01 -29.42
C PRO A 130 -3.21 -11.16 -30.11
N GLY A 131 -3.60 -12.39 -29.77
CA GLY A 131 -2.86 -13.61 -30.12
C GLY A 131 -2.51 -13.74 -31.60
N SER A 132 -1.28 -14.18 -31.85
CA SER A 132 -0.92 -15.02 -32.99
C SER A 132 -1.53 -16.40 -32.84
#